data_AF-A0A920HM20-F1
#
_entry.id   AF-A0A920HM20-F1
#
_cell.length_a   1.000
_cell.length_b   1.000
_cell.length_c   1.000
_cell.angle_alpha   90.00
_cell.angle_beta   90.00
_cell.angle_gamma   90.00
#
_symmetry.space_group_name_H-M   'P 1'
#
loop_
_entity.id
_entity.type
_entity.pdbx_description
1 polymer ?
#
loop_
_entity_poly.entity_id
_entity_poly.type
_entity_poly.pdbx_seq_one_letter_code
_entity_poly.pdbx_strand_id
1 'polypeptide(L)'
;MIALDDFKQPQVMDERVAFLMSNILKEALKRNANRRGLKIPIENMGVKQGKTNDATSTWFSGYASHIVASAWVGKDDGSLLRK
;
A
#
# COMPACT_ATOMS: atom_id res chain seq x y z
N MET A 1 -34.02 0.63 12.66
CA MET A 1 -32.89 -0.33 12.72
C MET A 1 -32.70 -0.85 11.31
N ILE A 2 -31.72 -0.31 10.57
CA ILE A 2 -31.43 -0.77 9.20
C ILE A 2 -30.68 -2.09 9.35
N ALA A 3 -31.30 -3.18 8.89
CA ALA A 3 -30.61 -4.45 8.73
C ALA A 3 -29.53 -4.23 7.67
N LEU A 4 -28.26 -4.30 8.07
CA LEU A 4 -27.19 -4.51 7.12
C LEU A 4 -27.39 -5.95 6.65
N ASP A 5 -27.95 -6.12 5.45
CA ASP A 5 -27.94 -7.41 4.78
C ASP A 5 -26.53 -7.99 4.90
N ASP A 6 -26.48 -9.28 5.22
CA ASP A 6 -25.25 -10.06 5.39
C ASP A 6 -24.59 -10.22 4.01
N PHE A 7 -24.05 -9.12 3.50
CA PHE A 7 -23.35 -9.07 2.22
C PHE A 7 -22.10 -9.93 2.36
N LYS A 8 -22.22 -11.21 2.03
CA LYS A 8 -21.07 -12.07 1.78
C LYS A 8 -20.23 -11.39 0.71
N GLN A 9 -19.10 -10.81 1.11
CA GLN A 9 -18.25 -10.09 0.18
C GLN A 9 -17.81 -11.07 -0.92
N PRO A 10 -18.05 -10.74 -2.21
CA PRO A 10 -17.71 -11.64 -3.28
C PRO A 10 -16.19 -11.86 -3.28
N GLN A 11 -15.77 -13.12 -3.33
CA GLN A 11 -14.36 -13.44 -3.47
C GLN A 11 -13.89 -13.04 -4.87
N VAL A 12 -13.10 -11.99 -4.97
CA VAL A 12 -12.60 -11.45 -6.25
C VAL A 12 -11.24 -12.03 -6.66
N MET A 13 -10.58 -12.78 -5.77
CA MET A 13 -9.25 -13.35 -5.99
C MET A 13 -9.10 -14.68 -5.24
N ASP A 14 -8.38 -15.63 -5.82
CA ASP A 14 -7.97 -16.87 -5.15
C ASP A 14 -7.07 -16.55 -3.94
N GLU A 15 -7.33 -17.20 -2.81
CA GLU A 15 -6.61 -16.97 -1.55
C GLU A 15 -5.10 -17.19 -1.69
N ARG A 16 -4.67 -18.12 -2.55
CA ARG A 16 -3.25 -18.42 -2.81
C ARG A 16 -2.58 -17.26 -3.53
N VAL A 17 -3.29 -16.62 -4.45
CA VAL A 17 -2.81 -15.42 -5.16
C VAL A 17 -2.71 -14.24 -4.18
N ALA A 18 -3.73 -14.03 -3.35
CA ALA A 18 -3.71 -12.98 -2.33
C ALA A 18 -2.57 -13.17 -1.32
N PHE A 19 -2.30 -14.42 -0.91
CA PHE A 19 -1.18 -14.77 -0.04
C PHE A 19 0.18 -14.46 -0.69
N LEU A 20 0.37 -14.88 -1.95
CA LEU A 20 1.60 -14.59 -2.69
C LEU A 20 1.82 -13.08 -2.88
N MET A 21 0.77 -12.35 -3.24
CA MET A 21 0.82 -10.88 -3.35
C MET A 21 1.18 -10.22 -2.02
N SER A 22 0.59 -10.69 -0.92
CA SER A 22 0.92 -10.22 0.43
C SER A 22 2.40 -10.44 0.76
N ASN A 23 2.95 -11.62 0.46
CA ASN A 23 4.37 -11.91 0.68
C ASN A 23 5.28 -11.02 -0.18
N ILE A 24 4.95 -10.80 -1.45
CA ILE A 24 5.72 -9.91 -2.33
C ILE A 24 5.75 -8.48 -1.76
N LEU A 25 4.62 -7.97 -1.27
CA LEU A 25 4.53 -6.62 -0.69
C LEU A 25 5.26 -6.50 0.66
N LYS A 26 5.23 -7.53 1.50
CA LYS A 26 6.03 -7.61 2.74
C LYS A 26 7.53 -7.56 2.41
N GLU A 27 7.99 -8.33 1.44
CA GLU A 27 9.40 -8.33 1.03
C GLU A 27 9.83 -7.00 0.38
N ALA A 28 8.96 -6.39 -0.42
CA ALA A 28 9.21 -5.05 -0.97
C ALA A 28 9.39 -4.00 0.15
N LEU A 29 8.56 -4.06 1.20
CA LEU A 29 8.70 -3.20 2.37
C LEU A 29 10.02 -3.47 3.11
N LYS A 30 10.33 -4.73 3.44
CA LYS A 30 11.57 -5.11 4.14
C LYS A 30 12.82 -4.62 3.41
N ARG A 31 12.91 -4.85 2.09
CA ARG A 31 14.05 -4.38 1.29
C ARG A 31 14.20 -2.86 1.33
N ASN A 32 13.09 -2.12 1.24
CA ASN A 32 13.12 -0.67 1.31
C ASN A 32 13.49 -0.15 2.71
N ALA A 33 12.94 -0.76 3.76
CA ALA A 33 13.24 -0.41 5.15
C ALA A 33 14.73 -0.64 5.45
N ASN A 34 15.26 -1.83 5.10
CA ASN A 34 16.67 -2.17 5.25
C ASN A 34 17.58 -1.19 4.51
N ARG A 35 17.26 -0.86 3.25
CA ARG A 35 18.02 0.12 2.45
C ARG A 35 18.07 1.52 3.10
N ARG A 36 17.04 1.88 3.87
CA ARG A 36 16.93 3.19 4.53
C ARG A 36 17.31 3.16 6.01
N GLY A 37 17.74 2.02 6.56
CA GLY A 37 18.02 1.86 7.99
C GLY A 37 16.78 2.03 8.88
N LEU A 38 15.58 1.79 8.34
CA LEU A 38 14.31 1.95 9.07
C LEU A 38 13.90 0.65 9.73
N LYS A 39 13.29 0.76 10.92
CA LYS A 39 12.61 -0.35 11.58
C LYS A 39 11.15 -0.39 11.13
N ILE A 40 10.63 -1.57 10.85
CA ILE A 40 9.21 -1.77 10.55
C ILE A 40 8.46 -1.82 11.90
N PRO A 41 7.51 -0.91 12.15
CA PRO A 41 6.89 -0.79 13.47
C PRO A 41 5.77 -1.79 13.73
N ILE A 42 5.23 -2.42 12.68
CA ILE A 42 4.02 -3.26 12.75
C ILE A 42 4.27 -4.57 12.00
N GLU A 43 3.85 -5.67 12.60
CA GLU A 43 3.93 -7.00 11.98
C GLU A 43 2.93 -7.14 10.82
N ASN A 44 3.20 -8.08 9.91
CA ASN A 44 2.33 -8.37 8.77
C ASN A 44 2.00 -7.17 7.86
N MET A 45 2.88 -6.17 7.81
CA MET A 45 2.72 -4.99 6.97
C MET A 45 3.32 -5.21 5.57
N GLY A 46 2.58 -4.80 4.53
CA GLY A 46 3.03 -4.81 3.13
C GLY A 46 2.73 -3.48 2.45
N VAL A 47 3.64 -2.99 1.61
CA VAL A 47 3.52 -1.67 0.97
C VAL A 47 4.03 -1.71 -0.46
N LYS A 48 3.32 -1.01 -1.36
CA LYS A 48 3.84 -0.59 -2.66
C LYS A 48 4.05 0.91 -2.68
N GLN A 49 5.22 1.30 -3.15
CA GLN A 49 5.58 2.69 -3.44
C GLN A 49 5.50 2.92 -4.94
N GLY A 50 5.10 4.12 -5.35
CA GLY A 50 5.11 4.54 -6.75
C GLY A 50 5.41 6.02 -6.89
N LYS A 51 5.93 6.38 -8.06
CA LYS A 51 6.27 7.76 -8.45
C LYS A 51 5.97 7.89 -9.94
N THR A 52 5.37 9.01 -10.35
CA THR A 52 5.17 9.30 -11.77
C THR A 52 6.49 9.71 -12.44
N ASN A 53 6.48 9.75 -13.78
CA ASN A 53 7.54 10.38 -14.55
C ASN A 53 7.81 11.80 -14.04
N ASP A 54 9.08 12.19 -14.06
CA ASP A 54 9.57 13.49 -13.60
C ASP A 54 9.23 13.84 -12.14
N ALA A 55 8.77 12.86 -11.34
CA ALA A 55 8.44 13.04 -9.93
C ALA A 55 7.38 14.13 -9.67
N THR A 56 6.35 14.25 -10.52
CA THR A 56 5.20 15.15 -10.27
C THR A 56 4.28 14.63 -9.15
N SER A 57 4.29 13.33 -8.89
CA SER A 57 3.51 12.66 -7.86
C SER A 57 4.29 11.50 -7.26
N THR A 58 4.13 11.30 -5.96
CA THR A 58 4.63 10.13 -5.23
C THR A 58 3.51 9.58 -4.37
N TRP A 59 3.32 8.26 -4.34
CA TRP A 59 2.30 7.61 -3.53
C TRP A 59 2.82 6.37 -2.84
N PHE A 60 2.10 6.01 -1.79
CA PHE A 60 2.26 4.81 -1.01
C PHE A 60 0.88 4.22 -0.78
N SER A 61 0.74 2.92 -1.03
CA SER A 61 -0.45 2.17 -0.66
C SER A 61 -0.01 0.89 0.03
N GLY A 62 -0.62 0.58 1.17
CA GLY A 62 -0.25 -0.57 1.96
C GLY A 62 -1.30 -0.97 2.97
N TYR A 63 -1.03 -2.06 3.65
CA TYR A 63 -1.88 -2.64 4.67
C TYR A 63 -1.06 -3.07 5.88
N ALA A 64 -1.72 -3.12 7.03
CA ALA A 64 -1.20 -3.70 8.25
C ALA A 64 -2.38 -4.25 9.06
N SER A 65 -2.29 -5.51 9.50
CA SER A 65 -3.40 -6.21 10.16
C SER A 65 -4.70 -6.11 9.36
N HIS A 66 -5.70 -5.37 9.87
CA HIS A 66 -7.04 -5.21 9.30
C HIS A 66 -7.27 -3.81 8.69
N ILE A 67 -6.21 -3.03 8.50
CA ILE A 67 -6.29 -1.66 7.97
C ILE A 67 -5.55 -1.58 6.64
N VAL A 68 -6.18 -0.92 5.68
CA VAL A 68 -5.56 -0.46 4.42
C VAL A 68 -5.47 1.05 4.46
N ALA A 69 -4.31 1.59 4.09
CA ALA A 69 -4.07 3.01 4.05
C ALA A 69 -3.33 3.39 2.77
N SER A 70 -3.66 4.57 2.24
CA SER A 70 -2.97 5.14 1.09
C SER A 70 -2.63 6.60 1.36
N ALA A 71 -1.46 7.03 0.93
CA ALA A 71 -0.99 8.40 1.01
C ALA A 71 -0.41 8.82 -0.34
N TRP A 72 -0.70 10.06 -0.73
CA TRP A 72 -0.21 10.66 -1.97
C TRP A 72 0.35 12.05 -1.67
N VAL A 73 1.40 12.42 -2.39
CA VAL A 73 2.01 13.74 -2.36
C VAL A 73 2.23 14.19 -3.80
N GLY A 74 1.69 15.37 -4.12
CA GLY A 74 1.82 16.06 -5.39
C GLY A 74 1.48 17.53 -5.20
N LYS A 75 1.68 18.32 -6.26
CA LYS A 75 1.20 19.70 -6.31
C LYS A 75 -0.09 19.74 -7.11
N ASP A 76 -1.01 20.61 -6.71
CA ASP A 76 -2.32 20.73 -7.37
C ASP A 76 -2.20 21.19 -8.82
N ASP A 77 -1.14 21.95 -9.15
CA ASP A 77 -0.82 22.39 -10.51
C ASP A 77 -0.11 21.32 -11.37
N GLY A 78 0.12 20.13 -10.81
CA GLY A 78 0.80 19.03 -11.50
C GLY A 78 2.30 19.26 -11.74
N SER A 79 2.88 20.32 -11.21
CA SER A 79 4.30 20.61 -11.41
C SER A 79 5.22 19.66 -10.61
N LEU A 80 6.51 19.69 -10.95
CA LEU A 80 7.53 18.81 -10.37
C LEU A 80 7.60 18.98 -8.83
N LEU A 81 7.78 17.89 -8.09
CA LEU A 81 7.99 17.96 -6.63
C LEU A 81 9.35 18.57 -6.24
N ARG A 82 10.31 18.60 -7.18
CA ARG A 82 11.63 19.20 -6.99
C ARG A 82 11.56 20.71 -7.29
N LYS A 83 12.40 21.49 -6.60
CA LYS A 83 12.71 22.87 -7.01
C LYS A 83 13.59 22.89 -8.25
#